data_AF-A0A7K2M699-F1
#
_entry.id   AF-A0A7K2M699-F1
#
_cell.length_a   1.000
_cell.length_b   1.000
_cell.length_c   1.000
_cell.angle_alpha   90.00
_cell.angle_beta   90.00
_cell.angle_gamma   90.00
#
_symmetry.space_group_name_H-M   'P 1'
#
loop_
_entity.id
_entity.type
_entity.pdbx_description
1 polymer ?
#
loop_
_entity_poly.entity_id
_entity_poly.type
_entity_poly.pdbx_seq_one_letter_code
_entity_poly.pdbx_strand_id
1 'polypeptide(L)'
;GTQVSPLGRRAAARARAAGGLKIWSYRPRPQIAVIGVVVLALVAGGMGVFGSGSGSATAGGGTDVGKGKKITLGYIPWDEGVASTFLWKEILEQRGYQVEARQFDAGPLYTSLAQGSVDFETDSWLPTTHAQYWKKYGKQLEDLGSWYGPTSLELSVPAYMKDIDSLDDLKGKAAEFGGKITGIESSAGEMGLLKSKVLKEYGLDKEYKVVDSSTPAMLAELKRAYSKKEPVVVTLWSPHWAYSDYQLKKLKDPKGAWGAGDGVHTLARKGFTADNPVVGSWLKNFKLGEKQLTGLESAINKAGKGRQQDAVRTWLKSDPGLVDKLAPVPGGSGAKPAEAGRALNVAWFPWDEDIAVTHLWKTVLERRGYKLNLKQMDVGPVYTGLAGGDIDLNFDAWLPYAQKNYWDKSKDRLKDLGTWYQPTSLEIAVPSYVKDVKSLADLKGKSSLFGGKIIGIEPGTGEMDLLKKKVLPGYGLDKEYKVVDGSTPAMLAELKRAYAKKQPVAVVLWSPHWAYSRYDLTKLADGKKLFGVGNTVRTISSLKFPEQYPQLTKWIKNFRMSEAELGSLESEINQHGQGHEDQAVDAWLGQHPDVERRMTAA
;
A
#
# COMPACT_ATOMS: atom_id res chain seq x y z
N GLY A 1 11.71 51.63 -14.89
CA GLY A 1 13.17 51.59 -15.06
C GLY A 1 13.58 50.14 -15.22
N THR A 2 14.11 49.71 -16.37
CA THR A 2 15.53 49.84 -16.83
C THR A 2 16.47 49.00 -15.93
N GLN A 3 17.24 48.00 -16.36
CA GLN A 3 17.78 47.69 -17.69
C GLN A 3 18.08 46.18 -17.86
N VAL A 4 17.87 45.68 -19.07
CA VAL A 4 18.39 44.38 -19.55
C VAL A 4 19.81 44.58 -20.08
N SER A 5 20.70 43.61 -19.82
CA SER A 5 22.14 43.71 -20.05
C SER A 5 22.54 43.80 -21.55
N PRO A 6 23.74 44.34 -21.86
CA PRO A 6 24.21 44.61 -23.24
C PRO A 6 24.31 43.40 -24.18
N LEU A 7 24.33 42.17 -23.66
CA LEU A 7 24.45 40.95 -24.45
C LEU A 7 23.14 40.56 -25.16
N GLY A 8 21.97 40.92 -24.60
CA GLY A 8 20.67 40.66 -25.22
C GLY A 8 20.39 41.51 -26.48
N ARG A 9 21.09 42.64 -26.64
CA ARG A 9 20.91 43.55 -27.78
C ARG A 9 21.59 43.09 -29.07
N ARG A 10 22.56 42.17 -29.02
CA ARG A 10 23.27 41.68 -30.23
C ARG A 10 22.64 40.44 -30.89
N ALA A 11 21.80 39.69 -30.19
CA ALA A 11 21.07 38.56 -30.79
C ALA A 11 19.81 39.02 -31.56
N ALA A 12 19.13 40.06 -31.07
CA ALA A 12 17.91 40.59 -31.69
C ALA A 12 18.15 41.43 -32.97
N ALA A 13 19.40 41.78 -33.27
CA ALA A 13 19.79 42.58 -34.43
C ALA A 13 20.17 41.76 -35.68
N ARG A 14 20.24 40.42 -35.59
CA ARG A 14 20.60 39.56 -36.74
C ARG A 14 19.43 38.90 -37.48
N ALA A 15 18.18 39.04 -36.99
CA ALA A 15 17.00 38.47 -37.63
C ALA A 15 16.15 39.49 -38.41
N ARG A 16 16.56 40.77 -38.48
CA ARG A 16 15.83 41.85 -39.18
C ARG A 16 16.44 42.32 -40.51
N ALA A 17 17.43 41.61 -41.05
CA ALA A 17 18.08 41.96 -42.31
C ALA A 17 18.08 40.81 -43.33
N ALA A 18 16.92 40.18 -43.52
CA ALA A 18 16.55 39.56 -44.77
C ALA A 18 15.09 39.91 -45.05
N GLY A 19 14.88 41.17 -45.46
CA GLY A 19 13.67 41.57 -46.15
C GLY A 19 13.48 40.67 -47.37
N GLY A 20 12.27 40.37 -47.82
CA GLY A 20 11.09 41.20 -47.78
C GLY A 20 10.66 41.38 -49.22
N LEU A 21 9.44 40.93 -49.55
CA LEU A 21 8.60 41.53 -50.57
C LEU A 21 7.17 41.03 -50.35
N LYS A 22 6.30 42.02 -50.15
CA LYS A 22 4.85 41.91 -49.93
C LYS A 22 4.17 41.56 -51.24
N ILE A 23 3.16 40.68 -51.21
CA ILE A 23 1.90 40.92 -51.94
C ILE A 23 0.73 40.46 -51.03
N TRP A 24 -0.22 41.38 -50.84
CA TRP A 24 -1.60 41.22 -50.36
C TRP A 24 -2.30 39.98 -50.97
N SER A 25 -3.36 39.38 -50.46
CA SER A 25 -4.20 39.46 -49.27
C SER A 25 -5.08 38.18 -49.34
N TYR A 26 -5.90 37.96 -48.31
CA TYR A 26 -7.07 37.05 -48.24
C TYR A 26 -6.91 35.86 -47.28
N ARG A 27 -7.75 35.86 -46.24
CA ARG A 27 -8.00 34.75 -45.31
C ARG A 27 -9.20 33.95 -45.83
N PRO A 28 -9.17 32.62 -45.70
CA PRO A 28 -9.88 32.00 -44.58
C PRO A 28 -9.11 30.85 -43.91
N ARG A 29 -9.48 30.57 -42.64
CA ARG A 29 -9.14 29.33 -41.90
C ARG A 29 -10.01 28.15 -42.42
N PRO A 30 -9.83 26.86 -42.03
CA PRO A 30 -8.93 26.27 -41.02
C PRO A 30 -8.25 24.92 -41.43
N GLN A 31 -7.44 24.39 -40.50
CA GLN A 31 -7.24 22.97 -40.16
C GLN A 31 -6.33 22.01 -40.98
N ILE A 32 -5.34 21.49 -40.22
CA ILE A 32 -4.71 20.14 -40.20
C ILE A 32 -3.73 19.75 -41.33
N ALA A 33 -2.46 19.53 -40.94
CA ALA A 33 -1.49 18.59 -41.53
C ALA A 33 -0.31 18.41 -40.54
N VAL A 34 -0.06 17.23 -39.97
CA VAL A 34 0.73 16.08 -40.48
C VAL A 34 2.26 16.24 -40.28
N ILE A 35 2.77 15.39 -39.38
CA ILE A 35 3.99 14.56 -39.39
C ILE A 35 5.37 15.20 -39.63
N GLY A 36 6.31 14.89 -38.73
CA GLY A 36 7.75 15.00 -38.98
C GLY A 36 8.62 14.61 -37.79
N VAL A 37 8.87 13.31 -37.61
CA VAL A 37 9.88 12.73 -36.71
C VAL A 37 11.27 12.91 -37.31
N VAL A 38 12.29 13.33 -36.54
CA VAL A 38 13.66 12.71 -36.50
C VAL A 38 14.37 13.13 -35.20
N VAL A 39 14.97 12.12 -34.57
CA VAL A 39 15.73 12.04 -33.31
C VAL A 39 17.16 12.56 -33.45
N LEU A 40 17.74 13.15 -32.39
CA LEU A 40 19.18 13.02 -32.08
C LEU A 40 19.44 13.27 -30.58
N ALA A 41 19.97 12.23 -29.93
CA ALA A 41 20.44 12.23 -28.55
C ALA A 41 21.84 12.87 -28.43
N LEU A 42 22.15 13.52 -27.30
CA LEU A 42 23.43 13.36 -26.58
C LEU A 42 23.46 14.14 -25.26
N VAL A 43 23.96 13.43 -24.24
CA VAL A 43 24.12 13.80 -22.82
C VAL A 43 25.25 14.81 -22.63
N ALA A 44 25.04 15.82 -21.76
CA ALA A 44 26.09 16.43 -20.94
C ALA A 44 25.44 17.27 -19.82
N GLY A 45 25.86 17.04 -18.57
CA GLY A 45 25.25 17.63 -17.37
C GLY A 45 25.63 19.07 -17.06
N GLY A 46 25.03 19.58 -15.99
CA GLY A 46 25.50 20.78 -15.29
C GLY A 46 24.38 21.68 -14.78
N MET A 47 24.15 21.58 -13.47
CA MET A 47 23.74 22.67 -12.55
C MET A 47 22.35 23.30 -12.71
N GLY A 48 21.63 23.33 -11.59
CA GLY A 48 20.29 23.90 -11.50
C GLY A 48 20.23 25.42 -11.35
N VAL A 49 19.16 25.79 -10.65
CA VAL A 49 18.70 27.11 -10.18
C VAL A 49 17.54 27.71 -11.02
N PHE A 50 16.43 27.95 -10.30
CA PHE A 50 15.16 28.63 -10.64
C PHE A 50 14.17 27.79 -11.48
N GLY A 51 12.95 27.42 -11.05
CA GLY A 51 12.13 27.71 -9.88
C GLY A 51 10.67 27.55 -10.28
N SER A 52 9.85 26.82 -9.51
CA SER A 52 8.40 27.07 -9.29
C SER A 52 7.72 25.92 -8.54
N GLY A 53 6.99 26.28 -7.47
CA GLY A 53 5.84 25.52 -6.96
C GLY A 53 6.16 24.32 -6.05
N SER A 54 6.54 24.58 -4.79
CA SER A 54 6.46 23.57 -3.73
C SER A 54 4.98 23.29 -3.38
N GLY A 55 4.31 22.47 -4.21
CA GLY A 55 3.22 21.64 -3.72
C GLY A 55 3.84 20.64 -2.75
N SER A 56 3.43 20.69 -1.48
CA SER A 56 3.85 19.75 -0.46
C SER A 56 3.33 18.35 -0.84
N ALA A 57 4.13 17.59 -1.58
CA ALA A 57 3.94 16.17 -1.73
C ALA A 57 4.36 15.53 -0.41
N THR A 58 3.39 15.30 0.47
CA THR A 58 3.59 14.44 1.64
C THR A 58 3.94 13.04 1.17
N ALA A 59 5.10 12.56 1.61
CA ALA A 59 5.60 11.21 1.39
C ALA A 59 4.53 10.17 1.79
N GLY A 60 4.01 9.43 0.80
CA GLY A 60 2.98 8.39 0.97
C GLY A 60 3.52 6.96 0.87
N GLY A 61 4.76 6.70 1.28
CA GLY A 61 5.34 5.36 1.22
C GLY A 61 4.99 4.53 2.46
N GLY A 62 4.03 3.60 2.34
CA GLY A 62 3.73 2.58 3.38
C GLY A 62 2.27 2.23 3.60
N THR A 63 1.40 3.23 3.60
CA THR A 63 -0.03 3.05 3.90
C THR A 63 -0.91 3.10 2.65
N ASP A 64 -0.39 3.58 1.52
CA ASP A 64 -1.11 3.72 0.24
C ASP A 64 -1.24 2.38 -0.50
N VAL A 65 -2.13 1.52 0.00
CA VAL A 65 -2.53 0.29 -0.71
C VAL A 65 -3.61 0.52 -1.77
N GLY A 66 -4.28 1.67 -1.71
CA GLY A 66 -5.35 2.05 -2.62
C GLY A 66 -4.85 2.53 -3.98
N LYS A 67 -3.64 3.08 -4.07
CA LYS A 67 -2.99 3.56 -5.30
C LYS A 67 -3.91 4.47 -6.13
N GLY A 68 -4.69 5.31 -5.45
CA GLY A 68 -5.66 6.22 -6.06
C GLY A 68 -6.90 5.54 -6.65
N LYS A 69 -7.13 4.24 -6.42
CA LYS A 69 -8.32 3.52 -6.88
C LYS A 69 -9.57 4.17 -6.29
N LYS A 70 -10.58 4.35 -7.15
CA LYS A 70 -11.85 4.98 -6.75
C LYS A 70 -12.77 3.98 -6.06
N ILE A 71 -13.40 4.43 -4.98
CA ILE A 71 -14.47 3.71 -4.28
C ILE A 71 -15.62 4.68 -4.01
N THR A 72 -16.85 4.28 -4.35
CA THR A 72 -18.07 5.05 -4.09
C THR A 72 -18.86 4.43 -2.95
N LEU A 73 -18.99 5.15 -1.84
CA LEU A 73 -19.83 4.80 -0.69
C LEU A 73 -21.20 5.46 -0.84
N GLY A 74 -22.25 4.71 -0.56
CA GLY A 74 -23.59 5.24 -0.39
C GLY A 74 -23.98 5.24 1.08
N TYR A 75 -24.70 6.27 1.52
CA TYR A 75 -25.19 6.34 2.89
C TYR A 75 -26.56 6.97 2.99
N ILE A 76 -27.31 6.53 3.99
CA ILE A 76 -28.57 7.13 4.42
C ILE A 76 -28.21 8.15 5.52
N PRO A 77 -28.82 9.35 5.57
CA PRO A 77 -28.43 10.38 6.53
C PRO A 77 -28.92 10.11 7.97
N TRP A 78 -28.92 8.85 8.40
CA TRP A 78 -29.09 8.43 9.79
C TRP A 78 -27.74 8.50 10.51
N ASP A 79 -27.77 8.71 11.83
CA ASP A 79 -26.58 9.06 12.60
C ASP A 79 -25.49 7.99 12.50
N GLU A 80 -25.85 6.71 12.65
CA GLU A 80 -24.98 5.55 12.55
C GLU A 80 -24.47 5.33 11.12
N GLY A 81 -25.32 5.55 10.10
CA GLY A 81 -24.96 5.46 8.69
C GLY A 81 -23.96 6.52 8.28
N VAL A 82 -24.16 7.77 8.73
CA VAL A 82 -23.20 8.87 8.57
C VAL A 82 -21.89 8.55 9.29
N ALA A 83 -21.97 8.11 10.55
CA ALA A 83 -20.78 7.80 11.36
C ALA A 83 -19.92 6.71 10.71
N SER A 84 -20.51 5.56 10.38
CA SER A 84 -19.82 4.43 9.77
C SER A 84 -19.29 4.77 8.36
N THR A 85 -20.06 5.48 7.53
CA THR A 85 -19.64 5.87 6.18
C THR A 85 -18.43 6.80 6.20
N PHE A 86 -18.49 7.88 7.00
CA PHE A 86 -17.41 8.86 7.03
C PHE A 86 -16.16 8.31 7.75
N LEU A 87 -16.35 7.37 8.69
CA LEU A 87 -15.24 6.56 9.24
C LEU A 87 -14.53 5.77 8.15
N TRP A 88 -15.27 4.99 7.35
CA TRP A 88 -14.69 4.21 6.26
C TRP A 88 -14.10 5.10 5.16
N LYS A 89 -14.71 6.25 4.87
CA LYS A 89 -14.14 7.25 3.96
C LYS A 89 -12.76 7.71 4.44
N GLU A 90 -12.63 8.12 5.70
CA GLU A 90 -11.34 8.53 6.27
C GLU A 90 -10.31 7.38 6.25
N ILE A 91 -10.69 6.18 6.67
CA ILE A 91 -9.82 5.00 6.69
C ILE A 91 -9.30 4.70 5.28
N LEU A 92 -10.20 4.62 4.29
CA LEU A 92 -9.84 4.33 2.91
C LEU A 92 -8.97 5.43 2.30
N GLU A 93 -9.24 6.71 2.57
CA GLU A 93 -8.38 7.82 2.13
C GLU A 93 -6.98 7.76 2.75
N GLN A 94 -6.87 7.42 4.04
CA GLN A 94 -5.55 7.18 4.69
C GLN A 94 -4.82 5.97 4.10
N ARG A 95 -5.58 5.03 3.53
CA ARG A 95 -5.05 3.90 2.76
C ARG A 95 -4.84 4.18 1.28
N GLY A 96 -4.98 5.44 0.86
CA GLY A 96 -4.66 5.92 -0.48
C GLY A 96 -5.71 5.63 -1.56
N TYR A 97 -6.94 5.32 -1.17
CA TYR A 97 -8.08 5.27 -2.10
C TYR A 97 -8.63 6.68 -2.36
N GLN A 98 -9.22 6.89 -3.54
CA GLN A 98 -10.04 8.07 -3.83
C GLN A 98 -11.50 7.74 -3.50
N VAL A 99 -12.03 8.34 -2.43
CA VAL A 99 -13.35 7.95 -1.93
C VAL A 99 -14.39 9.02 -2.20
N GLU A 100 -15.52 8.62 -2.80
CA GLU A 100 -16.70 9.47 -2.94
C GLU A 100 -17.81 8.94 -2.03
N ALA A 101 -18.39 9.80 -1.18
CA ALA A 101 -19.55 9.44 -0.36
C ALA A 101 -20.79 10.18 -0.88
N ARG A 102 -21.85 9.44 -1.18
CA ARG A 102 -23.10 9.95 -1.74
C ARG A 102 -24.26 9.65 -0.82
N GLN A 103 -25.06 10.67 -0.54
CA GLN A 103 -26.26 10.54 0.27
C GLN A 103 -27.41 9.98 -0.58
N PHE A 104 -28.19 9.07 -0.02
CA PHE A 104 -29.38 8.48 -0.64
C PHE A 104 -30.49 8.27 0.39
N ASP A 105 -31.71 8.10 -0.12
CA ASP A 105 -32.78 7.41 0.60
C ASP A 105 -32.57 5.88 0.50
N ALA A 106 -33.13 5.09 1.42
CA ALA A 106 -32.88 3.65 1.51
C ALA A 106 -33.19 2.88 0.21
N GLY A 107 -34.38 3.10 -0.38
CA GLY A 107 -34.79 2.43 -1.62
C GLY A 107 -33.88 2.74 -2.83
N PRO A 108 -33.58 4.02 -3.11
CA PRO A 108 -32.60 4.42 -4.12
C PRO A 108 -31.18 3.88 -3.86
N LEU A 109 -30.73 3.78 -2.61
CA LEU A 109 -29.41 3.22 -2.27
C LEU A 109 -29.31 1.75 -2.67
N TYR A 110 -30.29 0.93 -2.27
CA TYR A 110 -30.39 -0.47 -2.67
C TYR A 110 -30.42 -0.66 -4.20
N THR A 111 -31.14 0.24 -4.89
CA THR A 111 -31.19 0.23 -6.36
C THR A 111 -29.82 0.54 -6.96
N SER A 112 -29.10 1.52 -6.40
CA SER A 112 -27.77 1.95 -6.85
C SER A 112 -26.70 0.86 -6.63
N LEU A 113 -26.76 0.16 -5.50
CA LEU A 113 -25.91 -1.00 -5.21
C LEU A 113 -26.16 -2.15 -6.19
N ALA A 114 -27.44 -2.47 -6.45
CA ALA A 114 -27.80 -3.52 -7.40
C ALA A 114 -27.36 -3.20 -8.84
N GLN A 115 -27.34 -1.92 -9.20
CA GLN A 115 -26.84 -1.44 -10.50
C GLN A 115 -25.30 -1.28 -10.54
N GLY A 116 -24.62 -1.34 -9.39
CA GLY A 116 -23.17 -1.17 -9.29
C GLY A 116 -22.67 0.27 -9.39
N SER A 117 -23.55 1.28 -9.28
CA SER A 117 -23.16 2.70 -9.28
C SER A 117 -22.69 3.21 -7.91
N VAL A 118 -22.93 2.41 -6.87
CA VAL A 118 -22.36 2.51 -5.52
C VAL A 118 -21.65 1.19 -5.23
N ASP A 119 -20.46 1.24 -4.66
CA ASP A 119 -19.65 0.06 -4.36
C ASP A 119 -20.14 -0.65 -3.09
N PHE A 120 -20.31 0.09 -1.99
CA PHE A 120 -20.87 -0.45 -0.75
C PHE A 120 -21.54 0.62 0.12
N GLU A 121 -22.33 0.14 1.08
CA GLU A 121 -22.89 0.89 2.20
C GLU A 121 -22.63 0.15 3.52
N THR A 122 -22.85 0.82 4.65
CA THR A 122 -22.67 0.23 5.98
C THR A 122 -23.92 0.28 6.83
N ASP A 123 -25.11 0.59 6.31
CA ASP A 123 -26.29 0.89 7.14
C ASP A 123 -27.54 0.09 6.73
N SER A 124 -27.34 -1.20 6.47
CA SER A 124 -28.45 -2.09 6.15
C SER A 124 -28.95 -2.85 7.37
N TRP A 125 -30.19 -2.58 7.79
CA TRP A 125 -30.82 -3.21 8.94
C TRP A 125 -31.53 -4.52 8.54
N LEU A 126 -30.93 -5.66 8.89
CA LEU A 126 -31.38 -7.00 8.50
C LEU A 126 -31.48 -7.94 9.71
N PRO A 127 -32.41 -8.92 9.68
CA PRO A 127 -33.25 -9.32 8.55
C PRO A 127 -34.63 -8.64 8.45
N THR A 128 -35.02 -7.82 9.42
CA THR A 128 -36.40 -7.36 9.63
C THR A 128 -36.70 -6.04 8.93
N THR A 129 -35.97 -4.97 9.27
CA THR A 129 -36.27 -3.59 8.85
C THR A 129 -36.20 -3.45 7.33
N HIS A 130 -35.14 -3.94 6.71
CA HIS A 130 -34.96 -3.89 5.25
C HIS A 130 -35.35 -5.18 4.52
N ALA A 131 -36.17 -6.05 5.13
CA ALA A 131 -36.62 -7.31 4.53
C ALA A 131 -37.18 -7.14 3.10
N GLN A 132 -37.96 -6.09 2.87
CA GLN A 132 -38.55 -5.78 1.55
C GLN A 132 -37.49 -5.49 0.48
N TYR A 133 -36.43 -4.77 0.83
CA TYR A 133 -35.33 -4.45 -0.08
C TYR A 133 -34.42 -5.65 -0.29
N TRP A 134 -34.12 -6.39 0.78
CA TRP A 134 -33.35 -7.63 0.70
C TRP A 134 -34.04 -8.68 -0.18
N LYS A 135 -35.35 -8.86 -0.04
CA LYS A 135 -36.13 -9.75 -0.92
C LYS A 135 -36.03 -9.37 -2.39
N LYS A 136 -36.00 -8.06 -2.69
CA LYS A 136 -35.96 -7.54 -4.07
C LYS A 136 -34.55 -7.60 -4.67
N TYR A 137 -33.53 -7.20 -3.91
CA TYR A 137 -32.19 -6.94 -4.43
C TYR A 137 -31.10 -7.88 -3.91
N GLY A 138 -31.33 -8.62 -2.82
CA GLY A 138 -30.28 -9.38 -2.13
C GLY A 138 -29.52 -10.40 -3.00
N LYS A 139 -30.15 -10.96 -4.05
CA LYS A 139 -29.47 -11.83 -5.02
C LYS A 139 -28.39 -11.11 -5.86
N GLN A 140 -28.49 -9.80 -6.00
CA GLN A 140 -27.59 -8.92 -6.74
C GLN A 140 -26.55 -8.23 -5.84
N LEU A 141 -26.56 -8.52 -4.54
CA LEU A 141 -25.70 -7.89 -3.56
C LEU A 141 -24.79 -8.92 -2.88
N GLU A 142 -23.76 -8.42 -2.22
CA GLU A 142 -22.93 -9.17 -1.29
C GLU A 142 -23.19 -8.64 0.11
N ASP A 143 -23.62 -9.52 1.03
CA ASP A 143 -23.69 -9.20 2.46
C ASP A 143 -22.34 -9.57 3.10
N LEU A 144 -21.63 -8.57 3.60
CA LEU A 144 -20.33 -8.73 4.25
C LEU A 144 -20.46 -8.99 5.76
N GLY A 145 -21.69 -9.06 6.27
CA GLY A 145 -22.03 -9.38 7.65
C GLY A 145 -22.46 -8.16 8.45
N SER A 146 -23.09 -8.44 9.59
CA SER A 146 -23.44 -7.43 10.59
C SER A 146 -22.17 -6.92 11.27
N TRP A 147 -21.98 -5.61 11.38
CA TRP A 147 -20.89 -4.98 12.14
C TRP A 147 -21.33 -4.46 13.51
N TYR A 148 -22.63 -4.27 13.70
CA TYR A 148 -23.24 -3.83 14.96
C TYR A 148 -24.63 -4.46 15.16
N GLY A 149 -25.01 -4.65 16.42
CA GLY A 149 -26.29 -5.22 16.84
C GLY A 149 -26.17 -5.91 18.21
N PRO A 150 -27.31 -6.34 18.79
CA PRO A 150 -28.66 -6.24 18.25
C PRO A 150 -29.22 -4.81 18.31
N THR A 151 -30.10 -4.47 17.37
CA THR A 151 -30.82 -3.19 17.32
C THR A 151 -32.31 -3.36 17.62
N SER A 152 -33.03 -2.26 17.84
CA SER A 152 -34.48 -2.25 17.97
C SER A 152 -35.12 -1.02 17.32
N LEU A 153 -36.37 -1.17 16.89
CA LEU A 153 -37.22 -0.11 16.37
C LEU A 153 -38.28 0.25 17.41
N GLU A 154 -38.64 1.52 17.53
CA GLU A 154 -39.51 2.00 18.59
C GLU A 154 -40.48 3.10 18.12
N LEU A 155 -41.69 3.09 18.67
CA LEU A 155 -42.36 4.36 18.94
C LEU A 155 -41.90 4.87 20.30
N SER A 156 -41.56 6.15 20.34
CA SER A 156 -41.05 6.80 21.54
C SER A 156 -41.87 8.03 21.91
N VAL A 157 -42.08 8.20 23.22
CA VAL A 157 -42.76 9.36 23.81
C VAL A 157 -41.90 9.97 24.92
N PRO A 158 -42.05 11.26 25.24
CA PRO A 158 -41.35 11.84 26.38
C PRO A 158 -41.78 11.23 27.73
N ALA A 159 -40.83 11.12 28.68
CA ALA A 159 -41.08 10.52 29.99
C ALA A 159 -42.11 11.25 30.86
N TYR A 160 -42.43 12.51 30.53
CA TYR A 160 -43.50 13.25 31.20
C TYR A 160 -44.91 12.74 30.86
N MET A 161 -45.06 11.91 29.82
CA MET A 161 -46.32 11.26 29.45
C MET A 161 -46.55 10.00 30.30
N LYS A 162 -46.96 10.17 31.55
CA LYS A 162 -46.96 9.09 32.57
C LYS A 162 -47.80 7.87 32.19
N ASP A 163 -48.91 8.05 31.46
CA ASP A 163 -49.89 6.98 31.18
C ASP A 163 -49.66 6.24 29.85
N ILE A 164 -48.46 6.35 29.26
CA ILE A 164 -48.11 5.75 27.96
C ILE A 164 -46.80 4.96 28.07
N ASP A 165 -46.87 3.65 28.33
CA ASP A 165 -45.68 2.80 28.50
C ASP A 165 -45.55 1.70 27.44
N SER A 166 -46.60 1.48 26.65
CA SER A 166 -46.70 0.44 25.63
C SER A 166 -47.43 0.94 24.38
N LEU A 167 -47.30 0.19 23.28
CA LEU A 167 -48.07 0.45 22.06
C LEU A 167 -49.59 0.28 22.27
N ASP A 168 -50.02 -0.59 23.21
CA ASP A 168 -51.44 -0.72 23.55
C ASP A 168 -51.99 0.55 24.22
N ASP A 169 -51.17 1.29 24.97
CA ASP A 169 -51.60 2.51 25.67
C ASP A 169 -51.92 3.68 24.73
N LEU A 170 -51.51 3.62 23.45
CA LEU A 170 -51.84 4.62 22.45
C LEU A 170 -53.31 4.52 22.00
N LYS A 171 -53.94 3.35 22.17
CA LYS A 171 -55.30 3.10 21.70
C LYS A 171 -56.30 4.02 22.41
N GLY A 172 -57.13 4.73 21.64
CA GLY A 172 -58.12 5.68 22.15
C GLY A 172 -57.54 7.04 22.54
N LYS A 173 -56.22 7.26 22.40
CA LYS A 173 -55.55 8.52 22.80
C LYS A 173 -55.10 9.38 21.62
N ALA A 174 -55.53 9.06 20.40
CA ALA A 174 -55.12 9.79 19.20
C ALA A 174 -55.34 11.31 19.27
N ALA A 175 -56.43 11.77 19.89
CA ALA A 175 -56.70 13.20 20.06
C ALA A 175 -55.59 13.93 20.85
N GLU A 176 -54.95 13.27 21.81
CA GLU A 176 -53.84 13.81 22.61
C GLU A 176 -52.61 14.14 21.75
N PHE A 177 -52.40 13.36 20.67
CA PHE A 177 -51.31 13.51 19.72
C PHE A 177 -51.75 14.18 18.41
N GLY A 178 -52.95 14.79 18.37
CA GLY A 178 -53.50 15.40 17.15
C GLY A 178 -53.73 14.41 16.01
N GLY A 179 -53.94 13.13 16.33
CA GLY A 179 -54.17 12.03 15.38
C GLY A 179 -52.94 11.64 14.57
N LYS A 180 -51.73 11.95 15.04
CA LYS A 180 -50.49 11.81 14.25
C LYS A 180 -49.41 11.05 14.99
N ILE A 181 -48.63 10.30 14.22
CA ILE A 181 -47.30 9.79 14.62
C ILE A 181 -46.29 10.49 13.72
N THR A 182 -45.31 11.17 14.30
CA THR A 182 -44.28 11.85 13.52
C THR A 182 -43.21 10.84 13.11
N GLY A 183 -43.18 10.51 11.83
CA GLY A 183 -42.25 9.55 11.26
C GLY A 183 -41.04 10.19 10.57
N ILE A 184 -40.17 9.35 10.04
CA ILE A 184 -38.98 9.74 9.26
C ILE A 184 -39.21 9.64 7.74
N GLU A 185 -38.16 9.46 6.96
CA GLU A 185 -38.25 9.31 5.50
C GLU A 185 -39.14 8.11 5.12
N SER A 186 -40.04 8.29 4.15
CA SER A 186 -41.03 7.26 3.77
C SER A 186 -40.41 5.96 3.26
N SER A 187 -39.17 6.00 2.78
CA SER A 187 -38.43 4.84 2.29
C SER A 187 -37.74 4.03 3.39
N ALA A 188 -37.70 4.53 4.64
CA ALA A 188 -37.13 3.81 5.77
C ALA A 188 -37.89 2.50 6.01
N GLY A 189 -37.17 1.42 6.33
CA GLY A 189 -37.78 0.11 6.59
C GLY A 189 -38.79 0.14 7.74
N GLU A 190 -38.46 0.87 8.81
CA GLU A 190 -39.33 1.09 9.97
C GLU A 190 -40.69 1.67 9.56
N MET A 191 -40.70 2.66 8.66
CA MET A 191 -41.92 3.32 8.19
C MET A 191 -42.83 2.35 7.42
N GLY A 192 -42.22 1.45 6.63
CA GLY A 192 -42.92 0.36 5.97
C GLY A 192 -43.55 -0.62 6.96
N LEU A 193 -42.79 -1.07 7.96
CA LEU A 193 -43.25 -1.97 9.01
C LEU A 193 -44.36 -1.35 9.86
N LEU A 194 -44.18 -0.08 10.27
CA LEU A 194 -45.13 0.66 11.09
C LEU A 194 -46.50 0.71 10.43
N LYS A 195 -46.55 1.16 9.17
CA LYS A 195 -47.80 1.33 8.41
C LYS A 195 -48.43 0.01 8.00
N SER A 196 -47.62 -0.98 7.61
CA SER A 196 -48.14 -2.22 7.03
C SER A 196 -48.56 -3.25 8.07
N LYS A 197 -47.88 -3.28 9.24
CA LYS A 197 -48.00 -4.31 10.27
C LYS A 197 -48.30 -3.72 11.65
N VAL A 198 -47.39 -2.93 12.22
CA VAL A 198 -47.43 -2.55 13.65
C VAL A 198 -48.73 -1.85 14.02
N LEU A 199 -49.13 -0.81 13.26
CA LEU A 199 -50.38 -0.11 13.57
C LEU A 199 -51.62 -1.01 13.50
N LYS A 200 -51.64 -2.01 12.62
CA LYS A 200 -52.77 -2.93 12.50
C LYS A 200 -52.84 -3.90 13.67
N GLU A 201 -51.71 -4.44 14.11
CA GLU A 201 -51.65 -5.38 15.24
C GLU A 201 -52.10 -4.74 16.56
N TYR A 202 -51.97 -3.42 16.67
CA TYR A 202 -52.47 -2.63 17.81
C TYR A 202 -53.78 -1.89 17.52
N GLY A 203 -54.37 -2.03 16.32
CA GLY A 203 -55.58 -1.34 15.91
C GLY A 203 -55.46 0.19 15.88
N LEU A 204 -54.24 0.73 15.79
CA LEU A 204 -53.92 2.15 15.75
C LEU A 204 -54.06 2.75 14.33
N ASP A 205 -54.12 1.90 13.30
CA ASP A 205 -54.22 2.29 11.88
C ASP A 205 -55.50 3.07 11.55
N LYS A 206 -56.54 2.94 12.39
CA LYS A 206 -57.80 3.68 12.28
C LYS A 206 -57.81 5.02 13.02
N GLU A 207 -56.85 5.24 13.90
CA GLU A 207 -56.84 6.40 14.81
C GLU A 207 -55.68 7.36 14.54
N TYR A 208 -54.53 6.82 14.12
CA TYR A 208 -53.31 7.59 13.88
C TYR A 208 -52.96 7.58 12.40
N LYS A 209 -52.60 8.77 11.90
CA LYS A 209 -51.91 8.93 10.62
C LYS A 209 -50.41 9.05 10.86
N VAL A 210 -49.63 8.16 10.27
CA VAL A 210 -48.16 8.33 10.22
C VAL A 210 -47.84 9.48 9.26
N VAL A 211 -47.12 10.48 9.75
CA VAL A 211 -46.64 11.61 8.97
C VAL A 211 -45.24 11.30 8.47
N ASP A 212 -45.11 11.09 7.17
CA ASP A 212 -43.79 10.97 6.52
C ASP A 212 -43.07 12.31 6.57
N SER A 213 -41.82 12.29 7.01
CA SER A 213 -40.98 13.50 7.07
C SER A 213 -39.52 13.16 6.74
N SER A 214 -38.58 13.63 7.55
CA SER A 214 -37.17 13.25 7.54
C SER A 214 -36.68 13.11 8.98
N THR A 215 -35.60 12.37 9.20
CA THR A 215 -34.99 12.23 10.52
C THR A 215 -34.72 13.59 11.19
N PRO A 216 -34.13 14.60 10.51
CA PRO A 216 -33.98 15.93 11.08
C PRO A 216 -35.30 16.65 11.40
N ALA A 217 -36.33 16.45 10.59
CA ALA A 217 -37.64 17.07 10.82
C ALA A 217 -38.36 16.44 12.03
N MET A 218 -38.31 15.11 12.15
CA MET A 218 -38.81 14.38 13.31
C MET A 218 -38.10 14.80 14.60
N LEU A 219 -36.77 14.95 14.57
CA LEU A 219 -36.01 15.41 15.74
C LEU A 219 -36.33 16.87 16.11
N ALA A 220 -36.56 17.74 15.11
CA ALA A 220 -36.98 19.12 15.36
C ALA A 220 -38.38 19.19 15.98
N GLU A 221 -39.30 18.32 15.54
CA GLU A 221 -40.62 18.15 16.14
C GLU A 221 -40.51 17.70 17.60
N LEU A 222 -39.74 16.64 17.86
CA LEU A 222 -39.49 16.11 19.19
C LEU A 222 -38.92 17.20 20.11
N LYS A 223 -37.87 17.92 19.67
CA LYS A 223 -37.26 19.00 20.43
C LYS A 223 -38.26 20.10 20.79
N ARG A 224 -39.13 20.48 19.84
CA ARG A 224 -40.13 21.52 20.06
C ARG A 224 -41.18 21.05 21.08
N ALA A 225 -41.75 19.87 20.89
CA ALA A 225 -42.75 19.32 21.81
C ALA A 225 -42.15 19.12 23.22
N TYR A 226 -40.94 18.57 23.30
CA TYR A 226 -40.24 18.33 24.56
C TYR A 226 -39.95 19.61 25.34
N SER A 227 -39.55 20.69 24.65
CA SER A 227 -39.29 21.98 25.31
C SER A 227 -40.56 22.65 25.84
N LYS A 228 -41.71 22.39 25.21
CA LYS A 228 -43.02 22.88 25.64
C LYS A 228 -43.81 21.92 26.53
N LYS A 229 -43.27 20.73 26.81
CA LYS A 229 -43.98 19.64 27.50
C LYS A 229 -45.30 19.24 26.81
N GLU A 230 -45.34 19.35 25.48
CA GLU A 230 -46.49 18.94 24.67
C GLU A 230 -46.44 17.43 24.37
N PRO A 231 -47.58 16.73 24.26
CA PRO A 231 -47.63 15.35 23.80
C PRO A 231 -47.01 15.17 22.41
N VAL A 232 -46.17 14.14 22.26
CA VAL A 232 -45.61 13.75 20.96
C VAL A 232 -45.29 12.26 20.97
N VAL A 233 -45.57 11.59 19.86
CA VAL A 233 -45.12 10.22 19.58
C VAL A 233 -44.34 10.24 18.27
N VAL A 234 -43.12 9.73 18.32
CA VAL A 234 -42.18 9.72 17.19
C VAL A 234 -41.69 8.31 16.90
N THR A 235 -41.31 8.04 15.65
CA THR A 235 -40.51 6.86 15.31
C THR A 235 -39.06 7.09 15.72
N LEU A 236 -38.44 6.10 16.34
CA LEU A 236 -37.04 6.13 16.77
C LEU A 236 -36.46 4.71 16.76
N TRP A 237 -35.15 4.60 16.93
CA TRP A 237 -34.46 3.30 16.96
C TRP A 237 -33.34 3.30 17.99
N SER A 238 -32.85 2.10 18.30
CA SER A 238 -31.69 1.91 19.16
C SER A 238 -30.57 1.20 18.42
N PRO A 239 -29.33 1.73 18.47
CA PRO A 239 -28.87 2.89 19.25
C PRO A 239 -29.29 4.22 18.60
N HIS A 240 -29.51 5.24 19.43
CA HIS A 240 -29.69 6.62 18.96
C HIS A 240 -29.40 7.61 20.10
N TRP A 241 -28.64 8.66 19.81
CA TRP A 241 -28.23 9.68 20.78
C TRP A 241 -29.41 10.41 21.47
N ALA A 242 -30.59 10.46 20.84
CA ALA A 242 -31.75 11.17 21.39
C ALA A 242 -32.20 10.61 22.75
N TYR A 243 -31.96 9.32 23.03
CA TYR A 243 -32.20 8.73 24.35
C TYR A 243 -31.25 9.25 25.44
N SER A 244 -30.12 9.84 25.08
CA SER A 244 -29.18 10.47 26.02
C SER A 244 -29.53 11.93 26.29
N ASP A 245 -30.00 12.65 25.27
CA ASP A 245 -30.31 14.09 25.37
C ASP A 245 -31.74 14.36 25.88
N TYR A 246 -32.65 13.42 25.67
CA TYR A 246 -34.05 13.51 26.06
C TYR A 246 -34.43 12.34 26.96
N GLN A 247 -35.20 12.62 28.02
CA GLN A 247 -35.82 11.56 28.82
C GLN A 247 -37.02 11.02 28.05
N LEU A 248 -36.82 9.96 27.28
CA LEU A 248 -37.84 9.31 26.46
C LEU A 248 -38.17 7.91 26.99
N LYS A 249 -39.38 7.46 26.73
CA LYS A 249 -39.83 6.09 26.93
C LYS A 249 -39.93 5.40 25.57
N LYS A 250 -39.21 4.28 25.45
CA LYS A 250 -39.41 3.29 24.39
C LYS A 250 -40.72 2.56 24.70
N LEU A 251 -41.73 2.72 23.86
CA LEU A 251 -43.00 2.04 24.10
C LEU A 251 -42.81 0.53 23.96
N LYS A 252 -43.22 -0.22 24.98
CA LYS A 252 -43.20 -1.68 24.96
C LYS A 252 -44.05 -2.22 23.82
N ASP A 253 -43.53 -3.23 23.15
CA ASP A 253 -44.20 -3.98 22.08
C ASP A 253 -44.56 -5.39 22.58
N PRO A 254 -45.62 -5.56 23.39
CA PRO A 254 -45.99 -6.86 23.95
C PRO A 254 -46.37 -7.91 22.90
N LYS A 255 -46.76 -7.50 21.68
CA LYS A 255 -47.09 -8.39 20.56
C LYS A 255 -45.87 -8.75 19.71
N GLY A 256 -44.71 -8.12 19.92
CA GLY A 256 -43.53 -8.32 19.08
C GLY A 256 -43.75 -7.92 17.62
N ALA A 257 -44.60 -6.93 17.38
CA ALA A 257 -44.96 -6.44 16.05
C ALA A 257 -43.74 -5.92 15.27
N TRP A 258 -42.78 -5.28 15.95
CA TRP A 258 -41.52 -4.81 15.36
C TRP A 258 -40.60 -5.94 14.93
N GLY A 259 -40.70 -7.12 15.55
CA GLY A 259 -39.82 -8.27 15.33
C GLY A 259 -38.70 -8.39 16.38
N ALA A 260 -37.76 -9.30 16.12
CA ALA A 260 -36.73 -9.68 17.09
C ALA A 260 -35.51 -8.72 17.14
N GLY A 261 -35.54 -7.64 16.36
CA GLY A 261 -34.40 -6.75 16.16
C GLY A 261 -33.51 -7.17 14.98
N ASP A 262 -32.56 -6.31 14.64
CA ASP A 262 -31.66 -6.49 13.50
C ASP A 262 -30.19 -6.46 13.90
N GLY A 263 -29.34 -6.87 12.97
CA GLY A 263 -27.99 -6.37 12.85
C GLY A 263 -27.93 -5.23 11.83
N VAL A 264 -26.94 -4.35 11.98
CA VAL A 264 -26.56 -3.38 10.95
C VAL A 264 -25.46 -4.00 10.10
N HIS A 265 -25.74 -4.21 8.82
CA HIS A 265 -24.92 -4.94 7.86
C HIS A 265 -24.21 -4.02 6.89
N THR A 266 -23.04 -4.47 6.44
CA THR A 266 -22.36 -3.90 5.28
C THR A 266 -22.80 -4.63 4.02
N LEU A 267 -23.44 -3.91 3.09
CA LEU A 267 -23.83 -4.45 1.79
C LEU A 267 -22.95 -3.85 0.69
N ALA A 268 -22.52 -4.70 -0.24
CA ALA A 268 -21.75 -4.29 -1.41
C ALA A 268 -22.43 -4.72 -2.71
N ARG A 269 -22.10 -4.04 -3.82
CA ARG A 269 -22.49 -4.50 -5.17
C ARG A 269 -21.89 -5.88 -5.45
N LYS A 270 -22.52 -6.64 -6.35
CA LYS A 270 -21.95 -7.92 -6.80
C LYS A 270 -20.54 -7.72 -7.39
N GLY A 271 -19.63 -8.63 -7.05
CA GLY A 271 -18.25 -8.65 -7.52
C GLY A 271 -17.32 -7.72 -6.74
N PHE A 272 -17.82 -6.90 -5.80
CA PHE A 272 -16.99 -5.93 -5.10
C PHE A 272 -15.82 -6.58 -4.35
N THR A 273 -16.05 -7.68 -3.65
CA THR A 273 -14.98 -8.37 -2.90
C THR A 273 -13.97 -9.07 -3.79
N ALA A 274 -14.34 -9.42 -5.03
CA ALA A 274 -13.40 -9.93 -6.03
C ALA A 274 -12.54 -8.79 -6.61
N ASP A 275 -13.17 -7.64 -6.89
CA ASP A 275 -12.49 -6.44 -7.41
C ASP A 275 -11.58 -5.79 -6.34
N ASN A 276 -11.96 -5.88 -5.07
CA ASN A 276 -11.33 -5.22 -3.93
C ASN A 276 -11.13 -6.20 -2.76
N PRO A 277 -10.31 -7.25 -2.91
CA PRO A 277 -10.18 -8.30 -1.89
C PRO A 277 -9.68 -7.78 -0.54
N VAL A 278 -8.82 -6.76 -0.56
CA VAL A 278 -8.30 -6.11 0.67
C VAL A 278 -9.41 -5.39 1.43
N VAL A 279 -10.13 -4.48 0.76
CA VAL A 279 -11.23 -3.72 1.39
C VAL A 279 -12.37 -4.66 1.78
N GLY A 280 -12.70 -5.64 0.94
CA GLY A 280 -13.69 -6.66 1.24
C GLY A 280 -13.38 -7.45 2.52
N SER A 281 -12.09 -7.75 2.77
CA SER A 281 -11.65 -8.40 4.01
C SER A 281 -11.81 -7.47 5.22
N TRP A 282 -11.43 -6.20 5.10
CA TRP A 282 -11.59 -5.21 6.17
C TRP A 282 -13.06 -5.03 6.57
N LEU A 283 -13.93 -4.87 5.58
CA LEU A 283 -15.38 -4.70 5.78
C LEU A 283 -16.02 -5.94 6.43
N LYS A 284 -15.64 -7.15 6.03
CA LYS A 284 -16.14 -8.40 6.66
C LYS A 284 -15.76 -8.52 8.13
N ASN A 285 -14.62 -7.94 8.52
CA ASN A 285 -14.13 -7.96 9.90
C ASN A 285 -14.53 -6.71 10.68
N PHE A 286 -15.31 -5.80 10.08
CA PHE A 286 -15.71 -4.54 10.70
C PHE A 286 -16.62 -4.81 11.91
N LYS A 287 -16.26 -4.21 13.04
CA LYS A 287 -17.07 -4.19 14.27
C LYS A 287 -16.84 -2.88 15.01
N LEU A 288 -17.91 -2.28 15.52
CA LEU A 288 -17.84 -1.21 16.52
C LEU A 288 -18.64 -1.60 17.75
N GLY A 289 -18.08 -1.31 18.93
CA GLY A 289 -18.85 -1.39 20.18
C GLY A 289 -19.71 -0.14 20.40
N GLU A 290 -20.73 -0.27 21.26
CA GLU A 290 -21.65 0.80 21.66
C GLU A 290 -20.95 2.15 21.93
N LYS A 291 -19.92 2.13 22.78
CA LYS A 291 -19.18 3.34 23.18
C LYS A 291 -18.45 4.00 22.01
N GLN A 292 -17.97 3.20 21.05
CA GLN A 292 -17.26 3.73 19.89
C GLN A 292 -18.26 4.38 18.92
N LEU A 293 -19.36 3.69 18.64
CA LEU A 293 -20.41 4.19 17.75
C LEU A 293 -21.04 5.48 18.31
N THR A 294 -21.57 5.43 19.53
CA THR A 294 -22.21 6.59 20.18
C THR A 294 -21.23 7.75 20.42
N GLY A 295 -19.95 7.46 20.71
CA GLY A 295 -18.90 8.47 20.83
C GLY A 295 -18.61 9.17 19.51
N LEU A 296 -18.58 8.41 18.40
CA LEU A 296 -18.37 8.94 17.06
C LEU A 296 -19.56 9.76 16.57
N GLU A 297 -20.78 9.26 16.75
CA GLU A 297 -22.03 10.00 16.47
C GLU A 297 -22.07 11.32 17.23
N SER A 298 -21.76 11.31 18.53
CA SER A 298 -21.73 12.53 19.35
C SER A 298 -20.71 13.54 18.81
N ALA A 299 -19.53 13.09 18.38
CA ALA A 299 -18.51 13.95 17.79
C ALA A 299 -18.99 14.60 16.48
N ILE A 300 -19.61 13.82 15.60
CA ILE A 300 -20.17 14.30 14.33
C ILE A 300 -21.30 15.29 14.56
N ASN A 301 -22.24 14.97 15.46
CA ASN A 301 -23.36 15.84 15.79
C ASN A 301 -22.91 17.17 16.39
N LYS A 302 -21.92 17.17 17.29
CA LYS A 302 -21.33 18.40 17.84
C LYS A 302 -20.60 19.24 16.79
N ALA A 303 -19.99 18.60 15.79
CA ALA A 303 -19.38 19.33 14.69
C ALA A 303 -20.44 19.96 13.77
N GLY A 304 -21.61 19.35 13.60
CA GLY A 304 -22.68 19.89 12.78
C GLY A 304 -22.48 19.68 11.27
N LYS A 305 -23.49 20.07 10.51
CA LYS A 305 -23.64 19.71 9.09
C LYS A 305 -22.46 20.19 8.24
N GLY A 306 -21.97 19.30 7.38
CA GLY A 306 -20.86 19.58 6.46
C GLY A 306 -19.47 19.39 7.07
N ARG A 307 -19.36 19.09 8.37
CA ARG A 307 -18.09 18.87 9.08
C ARG A 307 -17.88 17.42 9.52
N GLN A 308 -18.61 16.48 8.92
CA GLN A 308 -18.56 15.06 9.30
C GLN A 308 -17.14 14.49 9.20
N GLN A 309 -16.44 14.74 8.09
CA GLN A 309 -15.07 14.26 7.89
C GLN A 309 -14.10 14.81 8.94
N ASP A 310 -14.19 16.10 9.26
CA ASP A 310 -13.33 16.75 10.26
C ASP A 310 -13.60 16.22 11.68
N ALA A 311 -14.86 15.90 11.99
CA ALA A 311 -15.26 15.27 13.23
C ALA A 311 -14.68 13.86 13.36
N VAL A 312 -14.79 13.03 12.31
CA VAL A 312 -14.18 11.69 12.26
C VAL A 312 -12.66 11.77 12.45
N ARG A 313 -11.98 12.66 11.72
CA ARG A 313 -10.53 12.88 11.87
C ARG A 313 -10.14 13.27 13.30
N THR A 314 -10.95 14.12 13.93
CA THR A 314 -10.72 14.55 15.31
C THR A 314 -10.95 13.40 16.29
N TRP A 315 -12.01 12.63 16.10
CA TRP A 315 -12.33 11.47 16.92
C TRP A 315 -11.27 10.37 16.82
N LEU A 316 -10.77 10.07 15.62
CA LEU A 316 -9.70 9.08 15.40
C LEU A 316 -8.39 9.44 16.12
N LYS A 317 -8.10 10.72 16.38
CA LYS A 317 -6.92 11.11 17.18
C LYS A 317 -6.98 10.60 18.61
N SER A 318 -8.17 10.31 19.14
CA SER A 318 -8.34 9.75 20.48
C SER A 318 -8.08 8.24 20.56
N ASP A 319 -8.03 7.55 19.42
CA ASP A 319 -7.72 6.13 19.30
C ASP A 319 -6.78 5.87 18.09
N PRO A 320 -5.49 6.22 18.21
CA PRO A 320 -4.55 6.19 17.09
C PRO A 320 -4.29 4.79 16.50
N GLY A 321 -4.72 3.71 17.16
CA GLY A 321 -4.60 2.34 16.65
C GLY A 321 -5.83 1.83 15.89
N LEU A 322 -6.94 2.57 15.91
CA LEU A 322 -8.21 2.07 15.37
C LEU A 322 -8.17 1.89 13.84
N VAL A 323 -7.52 2.80 13.11
CA VAL A 323 -7.37 2.70 11.64
C VAL A 323 -6.60 1.44 11.26
N ASP A 324 -5.51 1.14 11.96
CA ASP A 324 -4.71 -0.08 11.72
C ASP A 324 -5.47 -1.36 12.12
N LYS A 325 -6.29 -1.28 13.17
CA LYS A 325 -7.14 -2.40 13.58
C LYS A 325 -8.24 -2.69 12.56
N LEU A 326 -8.89 -1.65 12.03
CA LEU A 326 -10.01 -1.79 11.10
C LEU A 326 -9.57 -2.05 9.65
N ALA A 327 -8.46 -1.45 9.23
CA ALA A 327 -7.89 -1.61 7.90
C ALA A 327 -6.39 -1.96 8.00
N PRO A 328 -6.05 -3.16 8.49
CA PRO A 328 -4.67 -3.59 8.60
C PRO A 328 -4.02 -3.65 7.22
N VAL A 329 -2.87 -2.99 7.09
CA VAL A 329 -1.97 -3.15 5.95
C VAL A 329 -0.75 -3.97 6.40
N PRO A 330 -0.20 -4.86 5.56
CA PRO A 330 1.06 -5.53 5.86
C PRO A 330 2.13 -4.47 6.17
N GLY A 331 2.59 -4.37 7.43
CA GLY A 331 3.56 -3.36 7.87
C GLY A 331 3.00 -2.16 8.66
N GLY A 332 1.69 -2.07 8.88
CA GLY A 332 1.05 -0.98 9.63
C GLY A 332 0.88 -1.26 11.12
N SER A 333 1.93 -1.13 11.91
CA SER A 333 1.78 -0.54 13.24
C SER A 333 2.12 0.94 13.09
N GLY A 334 1.12 1.83 13.06
CA GLY A 334 1.25 3.27 12.84
C GLY A 334 2.10 4.04 13.86
N ALA A 335 2.81 3.35 14.76
CA ALA A 335 3.96 3.93 15.42
C ALA A 335 5.19 3.66 14.54
N LYS A 336 5.73 4.73 13.94
CA LYS A 336 7.14 4.76 13.53
C LYS A 336 7.94 4.09 14.67
N PRO A 337 8.64 2.97 14.44
CA PRO A 337 9.39 2.31 15.50
C PRO A 337 10.28 3.34 16.18
N ALA A 338 10.41 3.28 17.51
CA ALA A 338 11.25 4.23 18.24
C ALA A 338 12.69 4.26 17.68
N GLU A 339 13.16 3.11 17.18
CA GLU A 339 14.45 2.95 16.50
C GLU A 339 14.55 3.65 15.12
N ALA A 340 13.44 3.94 14.44
CA ALA A 340 13.43 4.58 13.12
C ALA A 340 13.72 6.11 13.18
N GLY A 341 14.19 6.62 14.32
CA GLY A 341 14.43 8.04 14.58
C GLY A 341 15.33 8.75 13.57
N ARG A 342 16.33 8.06 13.01
CA ARG A 342 17.28 8.57 12.02
C ARG A 342 17.31 7.70 10.75
N ALA A 343 17.86 8.25 9.67
CA ALA A 343 18.13 7.46 8.47
C ALA A 343 19.24 6.42 8.73
N LEU A 344 19.05 5.23 8.18
CA LEU A 344 19.99 4.12 8.13
C LEU A 344 20.97 4.33 6.98
N ASN A 345 22.27 4.38 7.25
CA ASN A 345 23.29 4.38 6.20
C ASN A 345 23.54 2.93 5.77
N VAL A 346 23.06 2.54 4.60
CA VAL A 346 23.20 1.18 4.08
C VAL A 346 24.14 1.22 2.89
N ALA A 347 25.19 0.39 2.94
CA ALA A 347 26.10 0.24 1.80
C ALA A 347 25.76 -1.01 1.01
N TRP A 348 25.86 -0.92 -0.31
CA TRP A 348 25.63 -2.02 -1.25
C TRP A 348 26.74 -2.08 -2.31
N PHE A 349 26.99 -3.27 -2.81
CA PHE A 349 27.90 -3.57 -3.91
C PHE A 349 27.12 -3.58 -5.23
N PRO A 350 27.72 -3.17 -6.36
CA PRO A 350 27.07 -3.16 -7.66
C PRO A 350 26.91 -4.57 -8.27
N TRP A 351 26.43 -5.52 -7.47
CA TRP A 351 26.12 -6.91 -7.82
C TRP A 351 24.61 -7.10 -7.77
N ASP A 352 24.07 -7.82 -8.74
CA ASP A 352 22.62 -7.91 -8.98
C ASP A 352 21.82 -8.37 -7.76
N GLU A 353 22.34 -9.33 -6.99
CA GLU A 353 21.69 -9.85 -5.78
C GLU A 353 21.68 -8.82 -4.63
N ASP A 354 22.75 -8.05 -4.44
CA ASP A 354 22.81 -7.01 -3.40
C ASP A 354 21.90 -5.83 -3.76
N ILE A 355 21.86 -5.44 -5.04
CA ILE A 355 20.90 -4.45 -5.54
C ILE A 355 19.47 -4.92 -5.23
N ALA A 356 19.14 -6.16 -5.58
CA ALA A 356 17.82 -6.73 -5.36
C ALA A 356 17.42 -6.71 -3.87
N VAL A 357 18.28 -7.24 -2.99
CA VAL A 357 17.99 -7.34 -1.56
C VAL A 357 18.04 -5.99 -0.85
N THR A 358 18.95 -5.11 -1.22
CA THR A 358 19.04 -3.76 -0.65
C THR A 358 17.79 -2.94 -0.97
N HIS A 359 17.32 -2.98 -2.22
CA HIS A 359 16.08 -2.28 -2.60
C HIS A 359 14.82 -2.96 -2.04
N LEU A 360 14.80 -4.30 -1.93
CA LEU A 360 13.74 -5.03 -1.22
C LEU A 360 13.61 -4.55 0.24
N TRP A 361 14.72 -4.53 0.98
CA TRP A 361 14.72 -4.01 2.34
C TRP A 361 14.38 -2.53 2.41
N LYS A 362 14.87 -1.70 1.48
CA LYS A 362 14.50 -0.28 1.41
C LYS A 362 12.99 -0.13 1.31
N THR A 363 12.35 -0.79 0.36
CA THR A 363 10.90 -0.72 0.19
C THR A 363 10.16 -1.21 1.43
N VAL A 364 10.52 -2.37 1.97
CA VAL A 364 9.88 -2.95 3.17
C VAL A 364 10.03 -2.04 4.40
N LEU A 365 11.20 -1.41 4.59
CA LEU A 365 11.49 -0.57 5.74
C LEU A 365 10.92 0.85 5.61
N GLU A 366 10.96 1.45 4.41
CA GLU A 366 10.32 2.74 4.16
C GLU A 366 8.81 2.65 4.37
N ARG A 367 8.18 1.54 3.95
CA ARG A 367 6.76 1.26 4.24
C ARG A 367 6.45 1.21 5.75
N ARG A 368 7.47 1.02 6.60
CA ARG A 368 7.38 0.93 8.08
C ARG A 368 7.95 2.16 8.79
N GLY A 369 8.19 3.25 8.06
CA GLY A 369 8.60 4.54 8.62
C GLY A 369 10.11 4.67 8.90
N TYR A 370 10.93 3.71 8.50
CA TYR A 370 12.37 3.90 8.43
C TYR A 370 12.74 4.80 7.24
N LYS A 371 13.95 5.34 7.27
CA LYS A 371 14.55 6.04 6.13
C LYS A 371 15.89 5.38 5.85
N LEU A 372 16.19 5.12 4.58
CA LEU A 372 17.47 4.57 4.19
C LEU A 372 18.25 5.59 3.34
N ASN A 373 19.55 5.64 3.57
CA ASN A 373 20.53 6.35 2.78
C ASN A 373 21.43 5.30 2.14
N LEU A 374 21.10 4.91 0.91
CA LEU A 374 21.82 3.89 0.17
C LEU A 374 23.10 4.45 -0.44
N LYS A 375 24.23 3.75 -0.28
CA LYS A 375 25.52 4.12 -0.86
C LYS A 375 26.15 2.93 -1.57
N GLN A 376 26.35 3.08 -2.88
CA GLN A 376 27.21 2.15 -3.61
C GLN A 376 28.67 2.33 -3.14
N MET A 377 29.34 1.25 -2.76
CA MET A 377 30.72 1.30 -2.25
C MET A 377 31.49 0.03 -2.62
N ASP A 378 32.83 0.12 -2.66
CA ASP A 378 33.69 -1.06 -2.81
C ASP A 378 33.79 -1.86 -1.50
N VAL A 379 34.14 -3.15 -1.59
CA VAL A 379 34.22 -4.09 -0.45
C VAL A 379 35.05 -3.54 0.73
N GLY A 380 36.29 -3.13 0.49
CA GLY A 380 37.16 -2.61 1.56
C GLY A 380 36.58 -1.40 2.32
N PRO A 381 36.16 -0.34 1.60
CA PRO A 381 35.45 0.79 2.18
C PRO A 381 34.19 0.41 2.98
N VAL A 382 33.38 -0.56 2.53
CA VAL A 382 32.20 -1.03 3.31
C VAL A 382 32.62 -1.59 4.67
N TYR A 383 33.60 -2.49 4.72
CA TYR A 383 34.10 -3.04 5.99
C TYR A 383 34.72 -1.97 6.90
N THR A 384 35.37 -0.97 6.31
CA THR A 384 35.95 0.15 7.06
C THR A 384 34.87 1.06 7.64
N GLY A 385 33.86 1.41 6.83
CA GLY A 385 32.73 2.24 7.23
C GLY A 385 31.86 1.57 8.30
N LEU A 386 31.60 0.27 8.19
CA LEU A 386 30.87 -0.49 9.21
C LEU A 386 31.67 -0.55 10.52
N ALA A 387 32.98 -0.79 10.46
CA ALA A 387 33.83 -0.86 11.64
C ALA A 387 34.00 0.52 12.33
N GLY A 388 33.93 1.61 11.55
CA GLY A 388 33.92 2.99 12.05
C GLY A 388 32.56 3.47 12.54
N GLY A 389 31.47 2.83 12.13
CA GLY A 389 30.09 3.22 12.43
C GLY A 389 29.49 4.27 11.49
N ASP A 390 30.17 4.61 10.39
CA ASP A 390 29.67 5.52 9.35
C ASP A 390 28.60 4.84 8.46
N ILE A 391 28.72 3.53 8.32
CA ILE A 391 27.75 2.65 7.68
C ILE A 391 27.11 1.79 8.78
N ASP A 392 25.79 1.64 8.71
CA ASP A 392 25.02 0.85 9.66
C ASP A 392 24.97 -0.62 9.27
N LEU A 393 24.78 -0.89 7.98
CA LEU A 393 24.39 -2.19 7.46
C LEU A 393 24.90 -2.44 6.03
N ASN A 394 25.23 -3.70 5.74
CA ASN A 394 25.39 -4.23 4.39
C ASN A 394 24.75 -5.63 4.35
N PHE A 395 23.98 -5.92 3.31
CA PHE A 395 23.26 -7.18 3.21
C PHE A 395 24.09 -8.30 2.56
N ASP A 396 25.22 -8.00 1.93
CA ASP A 396 25.85 -8.91 0.96
C ASP A 396 27.30 -9.29 1.31
N ALA A 397 27.52 -9.75 2.54
CA ALA A 397 28.82 -10.26 2.95
C ALA A 397 28.98 -11.74 2.55
N TRP A 398 29.86 -12.00 1.58
CA TRP A 398 30.20 -13.34 1.12
C TRP A 398 31.28 -13.99 2.02
N LEU A 399 30.84 -14.85 2.93
CA LEU A 399 31.68 -15.49 3.96
C LEU A 399 31.54 -17.01 3.97
N PRO A 400 32.59 -17.78 4.35
CA PRO A 400 33.81 -17.33 5.01
C PRO A 400 35.04 -17.18 4.08
N TYR A 401 34.91 -17.38 2.77
CA TYR A 401 36.06 -17.44 1.86
C TYR A 401 36.31 -16.14 1.12
N ALA A 402 35.31 -15.62 0.41
CA ALA A 402 35.49 -14.51 -0.53
C ALA A 402 36.02 -13.27 0.21
N GLN A 403 35.31 -12.83 1.24
CA GLN A 403 35.64 -11.60 1.95
C GLN A 403 36.44 -11.85 3.24
N LYS A 404 37.11 -13.01 3.37
CA LYS A 404 37.84 -13.40 4.60
C LYS A 404 38.90 -12.36 5.00
N ASN A 405 39.64 -11.86 4.02
CA ASN A 405 40.68 -10.84 4.20
C ASN A 405 40.16 -9.51 4.78
N TYR A 406 38.90 -9.17 4.52
CA TYR A 406 38.23 -7.99 5.07
C TYR A 406 37.59 -8.30 6.42
N TRP A 407 36.91 -9.44 6.52
CA TRP A 407 36.27 -9.91 7.75
C TRP A 407 37.28 -10.08 8.89
N ASP A 408 38.38 -10.82 8.68
CA ASP A 408 39.37 -11.08 9.73
C ASP A 408 39.95 -9.80 10.35
N LYS A 409 40.06 -8.72 9.56
CA LYS A 409 40.62 -7.43 10.01
C LYS A 409 39.65 -6.60 10.85
N SER A 410 38.34 -6.83 10.70
CA SER A 410 37.30 -5.95 11.25
C SER A 410 36.27 -6.66 12.10
N LYS A 411 36.18 -8.00 12.09
CA LYS A 411 35.11 -8.80 12.73
C LYS A 411 34.87 -8.47 14.21
N ASP A 412 35.91 -8.07 14.95
CA ASP A 412 35.78 -7.73 16.37
C ASP A 412 35.06 -6.38 16.60
N ARG A 413 34.88 -5.59 15.53
CA ARG A 413 34.13 -4.31 15.49
C ARG A 413 32.86 -4.39 14.64
N LEU A 414 32.47 -5.58 14.21
CA LEU A 414 31.30 -5.83 13.39
C LEU A 414 30.34 -6.78 14.11
N LYS A 415 29.11 -6.86 13.60
CA LYS A 415 28.18 -7.93 13.95
C LYS A 415 27.78 -8.67 12.69
N ASP A 416 27.81 -9.99 12.77
CA ASP A 416 27.19 -10.89 11.80
C ASP A 416 25.75 -11.13 12.22
N LEU A 417 24.81 -10.70 11.38
CA LEU A 417 23.38 -10.82 11.63
C LEU A 417 22.80 -12.10 11.00
N GLY A 418 23.63 -12.93 10.38
CA GLY A 418 23.27 -14.26 9.90
C GLY A 418 23.15 -14.36 8.39
N THR A 419 23.03 -15.61 7.94
CA THR A 419 22.89 -15.99 6.53
C THR A 419 21.45 -15.81 6.06
N TRP A 420 21.24 -15.07 4.98
CA TRP A 420 19.93 -14.99 4.32
C TRP A 420 19.84 -15.83 3.04
N TYR A 421 20.98 -16.17 2.42
CA TYR A 421 21.02 -17.03 1.24
C TYR A 421 22.17 -18.04 1.27
N GLN A 422 21.83 -19.28 0.89
CA GLN A 422 22.74 -20.40 0.68
C GLN A 422 22.01 -21.50 -0.13
N PRO A 423 22.72 -22.34 -0.89
CA PRO A 423 24.19 -22.38 -1.07
C PRO A 423 24.69 -21.36 -2.09
N THR A 424 25.97 -20.98 -2.02
CA THR A 424 26.62 -20.15 -3.07
C THR A 424 27.88 -20.78 -3.64
N SER A 425 28.29 -20.33 -4.82
CA SER A 425 29.57 -20.67 -5.43
C SER A 425 30.20 -19.47 -6.13
N LEU A 426 31.52 -19.49 -6.22
CA LEU A 426 32.33 -18.58 -7.04
C LEU A 426 32.95 -19.43 -8.14
N GLU A 427 32.97 -18.92 -9.37
CA GLU A 427 33.41 -19.70 -10.51
C GLU A 427 33.99 -18.88 -11.66
N ILE A 428 34.72 -19.58 -12.52
CA ILE A 428 34.89 -19.13 -13.90
C ILE A 428 33.80 -19.82 -14.72
N ALA A 429 33.05 -19.06 -15.50
CA ALA A 429 32.06 -19.57 -16.42
C ALA A 429 32.51 -19.39 -17.87
N VAL A 430 32.16 -20.36 -18.72
CA VAL A 430 32.31 -20.29 -20.17
C VAL A 430 30.97 -20.60 -20.83
N PRO A 431 30.67 -20.10 -22.03
CA PRO A 431 29.49 -20.55 -22.76
C PRO A 431 29.53 -22.06 -23.05
N SER A 432 28.42 -22.77 -22.84
CA SER A 432 28.36 -24.23 -22.97
C SER A 432 28.64 -24.76 -24.38
N TYR A 433 28.61 -23.90 -25.39
CA TYR A 433 29.07 -24.24 -26.74
C TYR A 433 30.59 -24.46 -26.83
N VAL A 434 31.37 -24.11 -25.80
CA VAL A 434 32.80 -24.43 -25.65
C VAL A 434 32.96 -25.80 -24.99
N LYS A 435 32.70 -26.87 -25.77
CA LYS A 435 32.49 -28.23 -25.25
C LYS A 435 33.67 -28.86 -24.50
N ASP A 436 34.91 -28.46 -24.81
CA ASP A 436 36.15 -29.08 -24.31
C ASP A 436 36.67 -28.45 -23.01
N VAL A 437 35.89 -27.61 -22.34
CA VAL A 437 36.29 -26.91 -21.12
C VAL A 437 35.17 -27.04 -20.08
N LYS A 438 35.36 -27.93 -19.09
CA LYS A 438 34.37 -28.22 -18.04
C LYS A 438 34.93 -28.05 -16.62
N SER A 439 36.24 -27.90 -16.49
CA SER A 439 36.95 -27.66 -15.24
C SER A 439 38.01 -26.58 -15.39
N LEU A 440 38.46 -26.02 -14.26
CA LEU A 440 39.58 -25.08 -14.27
C LEU A 440 40.86 -25.73 -14.82
N ALA A 441 41.04 -27.05 -14.60
CA ALA A 441 42.18 -27.78 -15.16
C ALA A 441 42.13 -27.81 -16.71
N ASP A 442 40.94 -27.84 -17.31
CA ASP A 442 40.79 -27.89 -18.77
C ASP A 442 41.20 -26.58 -19.47
N LEU A 443 41.35 -25.47 -18.74
CA LEU A 443 41.87 -24.21 -19.29
C LEU A 443 43.35 -24.30 -19.66
N LYS A 444 44.10 -25.23 -19.05
CA LYS A 444 45.54 -25.36 -19.26
C LYS A 444 45.86 -25.64 -20.73
N GLY A 445 46.74 -24.85 -21.32
CA GLY A 445 47.13 -24.94 -22.73
C GLY A 445 46.10 -24.38 -23.72
N LYS A 446 44.97 -23.83 -23.24
CA LYS A 446 43.89 -23.28 -24.09
C LYS A 446 43.80 -21.75 -24.05
N SER A 447 44.85 -21.07 -23.58
CA SER A 447 44.88 -19.60 -23.48
C SER A 447 44.55 -18.89 -24.79
N SER A 448 45.06 -19.37 -25.93
CA SER A 448 44.75 -18.80 -27.25
C SER A 448 43.26 -18.83 -27.61
N LEU A 449 42.51 -19.83 -27.13
CA LEU A 449 41.06 -19.97 -27.36
C LEU A 449 40.28 -18.79 -26.77
N PHE A 450 40.76 -18.25 -25.65
CA PHE A 450 40.13 -17.14 -24.91
C PHE A 450 40.92 -15.83 -25.04
N GLY A 451 41.83 -15.74 -26.02
CA GLY A 451 42.66 -14.56 -26.24
C GLY A 451 43.61 -14.23 -25.07
N GLY A 452 43.98 -15.24 -24.28
CA GLY A 452 44.84 -15.13 -23.10
C GLY A 452 44.23 -14.34 -21.95
N LYS A 453 42.90 -14.25 -21.90
CA LYS A 453 42.19 -13.41 -20.93
C LYS A 453 41.14 -14.20 -20.17
N ILE A 454 40.98 -13.84 -18.89
CA ILE A 454 39.78 -14.12 -18.11
C ILE A 454 39.18 -12.75 -17.78
N ILE A 455 37.92 -12.55 -18.15
CA ILE A 455 37.22 -11.28 -17.95
C ILE A 455 36.71 -11.25 -16.52
N GLY A 456 37.29 -10.37 -15.71
CA GLY A 456 36.96 -10.23 -14.30
C GLY A 456 36.01 -9.07 -14.02
N ILE A 457 35.74 -8.90 -12.73
CA ILE A 457 34.88 -7.86 -12.16
C ILE A 457 35.72 -6.79 -11.45
N GLU A 458 35.13 -6.10 -10.48
CA GLU A 458 35.81 -5.03 -9.74
C GLU A 458 37.10 -5.52 -9.07
N PRO A 459 38.20 -4.74 -9.14
CA PRO A 459 39.41 -5.07 -8.42
C PRO A 459 39.17 -4.96 -6.91
N GLY A 460 39.76 -5.88 -6.13
CA GLY A 460 39.60 -5.92 -4.67
C GLY A 460 38.36 -6.68 -4.20
N THR A 461 37.54 -7.25 -5.10
CA THR A 461 36.55 -8.24 -4.69
C THR A 461 37.23 -9.51 -4.19
N GLY A 462 36.54 -10.22 -3.30
CA GLY A 462 37.04 -11.46 -2.72
C GLY A 462 37.36 -12.54 -3.75
N GLU A 463 36.48 -12.68 -4.74
CA GLU A 463 36.66 -13.61 -5.84
C GLU A 463 37.88 -13.28 -6.70
N MET A 464 38.07 -12.00 -7.06
CA MET A 464 39.23 -11.57 -7.85
C MET A 464 40.55 -11.77 -7.10
N ASP A 465 40.53 -11.56 -5.78
CA ASP A 465 41.68 -11.82 -4.91
C ASP A 465 42.02 -13.33 -4.86
N LEU A 466 41.02 -14.18 -4.66
CA LEU A 466 41.19 -15.64 -4.68
C LEU A 466 41.67 -16.13 -6.05
N LEU A 467 41.06 -15.62 -7.12
CA LEU A 467 41.38 -15.97 -8.50
C LEU A 467 42.87 -15.73 -8.79
N LYS A 468 43.33 -14.50 -8.53
CA LYS A 468 44.71 -14.08 -8.85
C LYS A 468 45.75 -14.71 -7.92
N LYS A 469 45.45 -14.84 -6.62
CA LYS A 469 46.45 -15.26 -5.61
C LYS A 469 46.47 -16.75 -5.36
N LYS A 470 45.37 -17.46 -5.60
CA LYS A 470 45.23 -18.90 -5.27
C LYS A 470 44.85 -19.74 -6.48
N VAL A 471 43.75 -19.40 -7.16
CA VAL A 471 43.17 -20.27 -8.19
C VAL A 471 44.09 -20.37 -9.40
N LEU A 472 44.43 -19.26 -10.05
CA LEU A 472 45.29 -19.31 -11.24
C LEU A 472 46.67 -19.92 -10.94
N PRO A 473 47.40 -19.51 -9.87
CA PRO A 473 48.66 -20.16 -9.52
C PRO A 473 48.49 -21.65 -9.19
N GLY A 474 47.43 -22.00 -8.47
CA GLY A 474 47.18 -23.38 -8.05
C GLY A 474 46.88 -24.33 -9.21
N TYR A 475 46.35 -23.84 -10.33
CA TYR A 475 46.20 -24.60 -11.58
C TYR A 475 47.32 -24.33 -12.59
N GLY A 476 48.29 -23.48 -12.26
CA GLY A 476 49.37 -23.06 -13.16
C GLY A 476 48.88 -22.27 -14.39
N LEU A 477 47.75 -21.57 -14.27
CA LEU A 477 47.11 -20.76 -15.31
C LEU A 477 47.58 -19.30 -15.29
N ASP A 478 48.22 -18.85 -14.22
CA ASP A 478 48.73 -17.49 -14.00
C ASP A 478 49.81 -17.07 -15.01
N LYS A 479 50.47 -18.04 -15.64
CA LYS A 479 51.43 -17.82 -16.74
C LYS A 479 50.78 -17.73 -18.12
N GLU A 480 49.54 -18.20 -18.25
CA GLU A 480 48.85 -18.35 -19.54
C GLU A 480 47.70 -17.34 -19.71
N TYR A 481 47.06 -16.94 -18.61
CA TYR A 481 45.91 -16.07 -18.60
C TYR A 481 46.19 -14.80 -17.80
N LYS A 482 45.88 -13.66 -18.41
CA LYS A 482 45.78 -12.39 -17.71
C LYS A 482 44.34 -12.16 -17.29
N VAL A 483 44.11 -11.94 -15.99
CA VAL A 483 42.81 -11.46 -15.51
C VAL A 483 42.65 -10.00 -15.93
N VAL A 484 41.56 -9.69 -16.60
CA VAL A 484 41.18 -8.33 -16.99
C VAL A 484 40.29 -7.77 -15.88
N ASP A 485 40.81 -6.79 -15.15
CA ASP A 485 40.02 -6.04 -14.16
C ASP A 485 38.98 -5.15 -14.87
N GLY A 486 37.78 -5.07 -14.32
CA GLY A 486 36.69 -4.32 -14.90
C GLY A 486 35.61 -4.00 -13.88
N SER A 487 34.36 -3.97 -14.32
CA SER A 487 33.18 -3.93 -13.46
C SER A 487 32.25 -5.07 -13.86
N THR A 488 31.36 -5.47 -12.97
CA THR A 488 30.32 -6.48 -13.22
C THR A 488 29.51 -6.15 -14.49
N PRO A 489 29.01 -4.91 -14.69
CA PRO A 489 28.36 -4.53 -15.95
C PRO A 489 29.26 -4.68 -17.19
N ALA A 490 30.56 -4.37 -17.08
CA ALA A 490 31.49 -4.50 -18.20
C ALA A 490 31.75 -5.97 -18.55
N MET A 491 31.90 -6.84 -17.54
CA MET A 491 32.03 -8.28 -17.70
C MET A 491 30.79 -8.87 -18.38
N LEU A 492 29.59 -8.51 -17.91
CA LEU A 492 28.32 -8.98 -18.50
C LEU A 492 28.14 -8.49 -19.94
N ALA A 493 28.58 -7.26 -20.25
CA ALA A 493 28.55 -6.74 -21.61
C ALA A 493 29.50 -7.52 -22.55
N GLU A 494 30.67 -7.94 -22.06
CA GLU A 494 31.60 -8.79 -22.82
C GLU A 494 31.02 -10.19 -23.03
N LEU A 495 30.46 -10.81 -21.98
CA LEU A 495 29.76 -12.08 -22.08
C LEU A 495 28.65 -12.02 -23.14
N LYS A 496 27.79 -10.99 -23.08
CA LYS A 496 26.71 -10.79 -24.05
C LYS A 496 27.23 -10.68 -25.48
N ARG A 497 28.31 -9.90 -25.71
CA ARG A 497 28.92 -9.73 -27.04
C ARG A 497 29.50 -11.04 -27.58
N ALA A 498 30.25 -11.75 -26.76
CA ALA A 498 30.86 -13.03 -27.14
C ALA A 498 29.79 -14.09 -27.42
N TYR A 499 28.78 -14.18 -26.56
CA TYR A 499 27.68 -15.14 -26.69
C TYR A 499 26.86 -14.91 -27.97
N ALA A 500 26.56 -13.66 -28.29
CA ALA A 500 25.85 -13.29 -29.54
C ALA A 500 26.65 -13.69 -30.80
N LYS A 501 27.99 -13.64 -30.72
CA LYS A 501 28.89 -14.01 -31.82
C LYS A 501 29.34 -15.48 -31.79
N LYS A 502 28.85 -16.28 -30.84
CA LYS A 502 29.33 -17.66 -30.59
C LYS A 502 30.84 -17.76 -30.40
N GLN A 503 31.46 -16.73 -29.82
CA GLN A 503 32.89 -16.69 -29.53
C GLN A 503 33.19 -17.26 -28.14
N PRO A 504 34.29 -18.00 -27.94
CA PRO A 504 34.72 -18.42 -26.62
C PRO A 504 35.05 -17.19 -25.74
N VAL A 505 34.58 -17.23 -24.50
CA VAL A 505 34.93 -16.24 -23.46
C VAL A 505 34.97 -16.97 -22.12
N ALA A 506 35.93 -16.61 -21.28
CA ALA A 506 36.00 -17.05 -19.88
C ALA A 506 35.75 -15.82 -19.01
N VAL A 507 34.72 -15.89 -18.18
CA VAL A 507 34.31 -14.78 -17.30
C VAL A 507 34.29 -15.24 -15.85
N VAL A 508 34.59 -14.33 -14.93
CA VAL A 508 34.32 -14.51 -13.50
C VAL A 508 32.81 -14.38 -13.28
N LEU A 509 32.22 -15.30 -12.51
CA LEU A 509 30.78 -15.33 -12.22
C LEU A 509 30.52 -16.07 -10.90
N TRP A 510 29.33 -15.92 -10.33
CA TRP A 510 28.94 -16.56 -9.07
C TRP A 510 27.52 -17.10 -9.14
N SER A 511 27.16 -17.90 -8.14
CA SER A 511 25.80 -18.42 -7.96
C SER A 511 25.28 -18.04 -6.58
N PRO A 512 24.06 -17.49 -6.49
CA PRO A 512 23.06 -17.33 -7.55
C PRO A 512 23.39 -16.17 -8.49
N HIS A 513 22.98 -16.26 -9.75
CA HIS A 513 23.08 -15.15 -10.69
C HIS A 513 22.16 -15.38 -11.91
N TRP A 514 21.34 -14.39 -12.27
CA TRP A 514 20.37 -14.48 -13.38
C TRP A 514 20.98 -14.88 -14.74
N ALA A 515 22.27 -14.62 -14.95
CA ALA A 515 22.96 -14.94 -16.20
C ALA A 515 22.84 -16.42 -16.60
N TYR A 516 22.75 -17.35 -15.63
CA TYR A 516 22.56 -18.77 -15.90
C TYR A 516 21.17 -19.12 -16.45
N SER A 517 20.16 -18.28 -16.18
CA SER A 517 18.83 -18.43 -16.76
C SER A 517 18.75 -17.86 -18.18
N ARG A 518 19.60 -16.88 -18.50
CA ARG A 518 19.60 -16.20 -19.81
C ARG A 518 20.56 -16.84 -20.81
N TYR A 519 21.69 -17.33 -20.34
CA TYR A 519 22.77 -17.89 -21.16
C TYR A 519 23.01 -19.33 -20.76
N ASP A 520 23.21 -20.20 -21.74
CA ASP A 520 23.67 -21.56 -21.50
C ASP A 520 25.18 -21.53 -21.22
N LEU A 521 25.54 -21.58 -19.93
CA LEU A 521 26.90 -21.46 -19.43
C LEU A 521 27.32 -22.73 -18.67
N THR A 522 28.57 -23.12 -18.87
CA THR A 522 29.24 -24.16 -18.09
C THR A 522 30.02 -23.51 -16.95
N LYS A 523 29.64 -23.84 -15.71
CA LYS A 523 30.41 -23.52 -14.49
C LYS A 523 31.64 -24.43 -14.46
N LEU A 524 32.84 -23.86 -14.51
CA LEU A 524 34.05 -24.68 -14.52
C LEU A 524 34.30 -25.28 -13.14
N ALA A 525 34.36 -26.61 -13.07
CA ALA A 525 34.63 -27.33 -11.84
C ALA A 525 36.00 -26.95 -11.24
N ASP A 526 35.99 -26.53 -9.98
CA ASP A 526 37.17 -26.31 -9.15
C ASP A 526 37.51 -27.56 -8.32
N GLY A 527 38.12 -28.56 -8.95
CA GLY A 527 38.51 -29.82 -8.29
C GLY A 527 39.47 -29.65 -7.09
N LYS A 528 40.22 -28.55 -7.04
CA LYS A 528 41.13 -28.19 -5.94
C LYS A 528 40.47 -27.33 -4.86
N LYS A 529 39.23 -26.87 -5.07
CA LYS A 529 38.45 -26.06 -4.11
C LYS A 529 39.19 -24.79 -3.66
N LEU A 530 39.94 -24.17 -4.58
CA LEU A 530 40.74 -22.96 -4.33
C LEU A 530 39.90 -21.69 -4.21
N PHE A 531 38.70 -21.66 -4.80
CA PHE A 531 37.68 -20.65 -4.50
C PHE A 531 37.00 -20.86 -3.13
N GLY A 532 37.13 -22.06 -2.55
CA GLY A 532 36.46 -22.50 -1.33
C GLY A 532 35.42 -23.60 -1.61
N VAL A 533 34.71 -24.02 -0.56
CA VAL A 533 33.66 -25.07 -0.64
C VAL A 533 32.24 -24.49 -0.64
N GLY A 534 32.13 -23.20 -0.96
CA GLY A 534 30.89 -22.42 -0.93
C GLY A 534 30.93 -21.32 0.13
N ASN A 535 30.35 -20.18 -0.19
CA ASN A 535 30.07 -19.13 0.78
C ASN A 535 28.60 -19.22 1.23
N THR A 536 28.28 -18.36 2.17
CA THR A 536 26.91 -17.94 2.45
C THR A 536 26.85 -16.44 2.27
N VAL A 537 25.69 -15.93 1.86
CA VAL A 537 25.46 -14.49 1.82
C VAL A 537 24.84 -14.06 3.14
N ARG A 538 25.48 -13.09 3.79
CA ARG A 538 25.20 -12.72 5.17
C ARG A 538 24.99 -11.22 5.29
N THR A 539 24.11 -10.84 6.21
CA THR A 539 23.99 -9.44 6.60
C THR A 539 25.01 -9.12 7.68
N ILE A 540 25.81 -8.08 7.48
CA ILE A 540 26.76 -7.57 8.48
C ILE A 540 26.40 -6.13 8.85
N SER A 541 26.65 -5.76 10.10
CA SER A 541 26.34 -4.43 10.62
C SER A 541 27.49 -3.84 11.42
N SER A 542 27.41 -2.53 11.68
CA SER A 542 28.25 -1.88 12.69
C SER A 542 28.00 -2.48 14.07
N LEU A 543 28.96 -2.31 14.99
CA LEU A 543 28.91 -2.94 16.30
C LEU A 543 27.66 -2.56 17.11
N LYS A 544 27.23 -1.29 17.01
CA LYS A 544 26.11 -0.71 17.77
C LYS A 544 24.74 -0.96 17.14
N PHE A 545 24.69 -1.44 15.91
CA PHE A 545 23.43 -1.57 15.16
C PHE A 545 22.39 -2.44 15.88
N PRO A 546 22.71 -3.63 16.44
CA PRO A 546 21.71 -4.42 17.17
C PRO A 546 21.07 -3.75 18.37
N GLU A 547 21.79 -2.86 19.03
CA GLU A 547 21.28 -2.09 20.18
C GLU A 547 20.42 -0.91 19.73
N GLN A 548 20.80 -0.28 18.61
CA GLN A 548 20.08 0.86 18.04
C GLN A 548 18.80 0.45 17.32
N TYR A 549 18.79 -0.75 16.72
CA TYR A 549 17.72 -1.28 15.89
C TYR A 549 17.33 -2.72 16.28
N PRO A 550 16.90 -2.96 17.54
CA PRO A 550 16.56 -4.29 18.02
C PRO A 550 15.46 -5.00 17.21
N GLN A 551 14.45 -4.27 16.74
CA GLN A 551 13.36 -4.82 15.93
C GLN A 551 13.86 -5.21 14.54
N LEU A 552 14.52 -4.29 13.84
CA LEU A 552 15.10 -4.59 12.53
C LEU A 552 16.13 -5.71 12.59
N THR A 553 16.93 -5.78 13.65
CA THR A 553 17.90 -6.87 13.85
C THR A 553 17.21 -8.23 13.92
N LYS A 554 16.05 -8.31 14.57
CA LYS A 554 15.26 -9.54 14.64
C LYS A 554 14.73 -9.94 13.26
N TRP A 555 14.19 -8.98 12.51
CA TRP A 555 13.71 -9.21 11.14
C TRP A 555 14.82 -9.70 10.21
N ILE A 556 15.99 -9.05 10.23
CA ILE A 556 17.16 -9.43 9.43
C ILE A 556 17.63 -10.85 9.76
N LYS A 557 17.69 -11.22 11.05
CA LYS A 557 18.10 -12.56 11.48
C LYS A 557 17.18 -13.67 10.95
N ASN A 558 15.90 -13.36 10.77
CA ASN A 558 14.88 -14.29 10.28
C ASN A 558 14.73 -14.28 8.76
N PHE A 559 15.31 -13.31 8.07
CA PHE A 559 15.17 -13.16 6.62
C PHE A 559 15.89 -14.26 5.85
N ARG A 560 15.16 -14.91 4.94
CA ARG A 560 15.68 -15.91 4.02
C ARG A 560 15.05 -15.70 2.65
N MET A 561 15.81 -15.96 1.59
CA MET A 561 15.29 -16.04 0.23
C MET A 561 15.68 -17.37 -0.42
N SER A 562 14.74 -17.93 -1.18
CA SER A 562 14.99 -19.04 -2.11
C SER A 562 15.60 -18.53 -3.42
N GLU A 563 16.22 -19.45 -4.17
CA GLU A 563 16.75 -19.16 -5.51
C GLU A 563 15.66 -18.66 -6.47
N ALA A 564 14.47 -19.24 -6.41
CA ALA A 564 13.34 -18.82 -7.25
C ALA A 564 12.90 -17.39 -6.94
N GLU A 565 12.81 -17.03 -5.65
CA GLU A 565 12.43 -15.66 -5.24
C GLU A 565 13.48 -14.66 -5.68
N LEU A 566 14.76 -14.92 -5.38
CA LEU A 566 15.85 -14.02 -5.72
C LEU A 566 15.96 -13.84 -7.25
N GLY A 567 15.95 -14.94 -8.00
CA GLY A 567 16.00 -14.88 -9.46
C GLY A 567 14.80 -14.18 -10.10
N SER A 568 13.59 -14.34 -9.54
CA SER A 568 12.40 -13.63 -10.02
C SER A 568 12.47 -12.12 -9.73
N LEU A 569 13.01 -11.73 -8.57
CA LEU A 569 13.19 -10.33 -8.19
C LEU A 569 14.26 -9.65 -9.05
N GLU A 570 15.41 -10.30 -9.24
CA GLU A 570 16.48 -9.84 -10.14
C GLU A 570 15.97 -9.68 -11.56
N SER A 571 15.14 -10.62 -12.03
CA SER A 571 14.51 -10.53 -13.35
C SER A 571 13.58 -9.32 -13.47
N GLU A 572 12.73 -9.07 -12.47
CA GLU A 572 11.83 -7.91 -12.47
C GLU A 572 12.61 -6.58 -12.53
N ILE A 573 13.67 -6.47 -11.72
CA ILE A 573 14.56 -5.30 -11.70
C ILE A 573 15.24 -5.11 -13.06
N ASN A 574 15.78 -6.19 -13.62
CA ASN A 574 16.43 -6.14 -14.94
C ASN A 574 15.46 -5.74 -16.06
N GLN A 575 14.19 -6.14 -15.99
CA GLN A 575 13.16 -5.77 -16.98
C GLN A 575 12.78 -4.28 -16.88
N HIS A 576 12.70 -3.72 -15.68
CA HIS A 576 12.45 -2.30 -15.46
C HIS A 576 13.64 -1.43 -15.86
N GLY A 577 14.85 -1.95 -15.69
CA GLY A 577 16.09 -1.29 -16.04
C GLY A 577 16.66 -0.43 -14.92
N GLN A 578 17.90 0.02 -15.14
CA GLN A 578 18.68 0.76 -14.16
C GLN A 578 18.01 2.10 -13.78
N GLY A 579 18.00 2.41 -12.49
CA GLY A 579 17.35 3.59 -11.92
C GLY A 579 15.86 3.41 -11.64
N HIS A 580 15.33 2.19 -11.87
CA HIS A 580 13.94 1.82 -11.61
C HIS A 580 13.78 0.68 -10.59
N GLU A 581 14.79 0.46 -9.75
CA GLU A 581 14.86 -0.65 -8.81
C GLU A 581 13.71 -0.62 -7.79
N ASP A 582 13.40 0.57 -7.24
CA ASP A 582 12.30 0.74 -6.27
C ASP A 582 10.93 0.39 -6.89
N GLN A 583 10.68 0.83 -8.14
CA GLN A 583 9.42 0.53 -8.84
C GLN A 583 9.32 -0.97 -9.15
N ALA A 584 10.43 -1.59 -9.56
CA ALA A 584 10.47 -3.03 -9.84
C ALA A 584 10.20 -3.85 -8.58
N VAL A 585 10.84 -3.50 -7.45
CA VAL A 585 10.60 -4.14 -6.16
C VAL A 585 9.15 -3.95 -5.72
N ASP A 586 8.58 -2.76 -5.87
CA ASP A 586 7.18 -2.49 -5.55
C ASP A 586 6.21 -3.35 -6.39
N ALA A 587 6.50 -3.51 -7.69
CA ALA A 587 5.74 -4.36 -8.59
C ALA A 587 5.85 -5.84 -8.19
N TRP A 588 7.06 -6.31 -7.90
CA TRP A 588 7.33 -7.68 -7.46
C TRP A 588 6.65 -8.00 -6.13
N LEU A 589 6.74 -7.12 -5.13
CA LEU A 589 6.04 -7.28 -3.85
C LEU A 589 4.52 -7.33 -4.00
N GLY A 590 3.97 -6.67 -5.02
CA GLY A 590 2.55 -6.76 -5.35
C GLY A 590 2.12 -8.18 -5.77
N GLN A 591 3.02 -8.94 -6.40
CA GLN A 591 2.81 -10.33 -6.79
C GLN A 591 3.22 -11.32 -5.70
N HIS A 592 4.11 -10.91 -4.78
CA HIS A 592 4.67 -11.72 -3.70
C HIS A 592 4.42 -11.14 -2.29
N PRO A 593 3.16 -10.87 -1.89
CA PRO A 593 2.84 -10.21 -0.62
C PRO A 593 3.16 -11.07 0.62
N ASP A 594 3.45 -12.37 0.46
CA ASP A 594 3.92 -13.22 1.55
C ASP A 594 5.36 -12.94 1.96
N VAL A 595 6.22 -12.47 1.04
CA VAL A 595 7.64 -12.21 1.30
C VAL A 595 7.79 -11.12 2.35
N GLU A 596 7.13 -9.99 2.15
CA GLU A 596 7.13 -8.87 3.09
C GLU A 596 6.60 -9.28 4.48
N ARG A 597 5.58 -10.15 4.54
CA ARG A 597 5.07 -10.70 5.80
C ARG A 597 6.11 -11.56 6.50
N ARG A 598 6.81 -12.45 5.78
CA ARG A 598 7.88 -13.30 6.35
C ARG A 598 9.06 -12.48 6.82
N MET A 599 9.48 -11.47 6.07
CA MET A 599 10.58 -10.57 6.43
C MET A 599 10.34 -9.85 7.76
N THR A 600 9.07 -9.57 8.09
CA THR A 600 8.71 -8.71 9.22
C THR A 600 7.87 -9.39 10.28
N ALA A 601 7.74 -10.72 10.20
CA ALA A 601 7.08 -11.53 11.21
C ALA A 601 7.81 -11.42 12.56
N ALA A 602 7.02 -11.23 13.62
CA ALA A 602 7.49 -11.17 15.00
C ALA A 602 7.83 -12.57 15.53
#